data_AF-A0A6P6YBH3-F1
#
_entry.id   AF-A0A6P6YBH3-F1
#
_cell.length_a   1.000
_cell.length_b   1.000
_cell.length_c   1.000
_cell.angle_alpha   90.00
_cell.angle_beta   90.00
_cell.angle_gamma   90.00
#
_symmetry.space_group_name_H-M   'P 1'
#
loop_
_entity.id
_entity.type
_entity.pdbx_description
1 polymer ?
#
loop_
_entity_poly.entity_id
_entity_poly.type
_entity_poly.pdbx_seq_one_letter_code
_entity_poly.pdbx_strand_id
1 'polypeptide(L)'
;MTVVFCNSVNIYAGINGLEVGQAIVIAIILFLNNLLFLISMPQIFNFIVSIPQLIGIIHCPIHRIPLINKKTNCLEPSNNQTLINYWLRIRSHLSELQLFRELMVLQCVTGALGLYIYHKQAS
;
A
#
# COMPACT_ATOMS: atom_id res chain seq x y z
N MET A 1 15.08 -16.32 -9.15
CA MET A 1 13.82 -16.68 -9.84
C MET A 1 13.85 -16.34 -11.33
N THR A 2 14.61 -15.34 -11.78
CA THR A 2 14.75 -14.91 -13.20
C THR A 2 15.44 -15.93 -14.12
N VAL A 3 16.40 -16.71 -13.61
CA VAL A 3 17.20 -17.64 -14.44
C VAL A 3 16.39 -18.84 -14.98
N VAL A 4 15.34 -19.27 -14.26
CA VAL A 4 14.46 -20.38 -14.68
C VAL A 4 13.47 -19.93 -15.77
N PHE A 5 13.07 -18.65 -15.78
CA PHE A 5 12.09 -18.12 -16.73
C PHE A 5 12.66 -17.89 -18.13
N CYS A 6 13.94 -17.51 -18.26
CA CYS A 6 14.57 -17.33 -19.58
C CYS A 6 14.54 -18.62 -20.43
N ASN A 7 14.61 -19.79 -19.79
CA ASN A 7 14.54 -21.07 -20.49
C ASN A 7 13.12 -21.37 -21.02
N SER A 8 12.07 -20.78 -20.41
CA SER A 8 10.67 -20.94 -20.83
C SER A 8 10.34 -20.13 -22.09
N VAL A 9 10.89 -18.90 -22.20
CA VAL A 9 10.79 -18.08 -23.42
C VAL A 9 11.42 -18.79 -24.62
N ASN A 10 12.53 -19.49 -24.38
CA ASN A 10 13.25 -20.26 -25.41
C ASN A 10 12.51 -21.52 -25.89
N ILE A 11 11.56 -22.06 -25.12
CA ILE A 11 10.73 -23.22 -25.51
C ILE A 11 9.51 -22.77 -26.34
N TYR A 12 9.08 -21.52 -26.19
CA TYR A 12 7.98 -20.88 -26.94
C TYR A 12 8.52 -20.01 -28.10
N ALA A 13 9.53 -20.52 -28.80
CA ALA A 13 10.21 -19.91 -29.93
C ALA A 13 9.79 -20.55 -31.27
N GLY A 14 10.02 -19.88 -32.41
CA GLY A 14 9.78 -20.45 -33.74
C GLY A 14 8.90 -19.63 -34.70
N ILE A 15 8.39 -18.47 -34.27
CA ILE A 15 7.76 -17.47 -35.13
C ILE A 15 8.55 -16.17 -35.01
N ASN A 16 8.91 -15.56 -36.14
CA ASN A 16 9.65 -14.30 -36.17
C ASN A 16 8.96 -13.23 -35.31
N GLY A 17 9.66 -12.77 -34.26
CA GLY A 17 9.20 -11.69 -33.38
C GLY A 17 8.43 -12.10 -32.12
N LEU A 18 8.12 -13.39 -31.92
CA LEU A 18 7.37 -13.86 -30.75
C LEU A 18 8.15 -13.67 -29.44
N GLU A 19 9.44 -13.98 -29.44
CA GLU A 19 10.34 -13.82 -28.28
C GLU A 19 10.46 -12.35 -27.85
N VAL A 20 10.58 -11.44 -28.83
CA VAL A 20 10.64 -9.99 -28.60
C VAL A 20 9.32 -9.47 -28.03
N GLY A 21 8.19 -9.96 -28.54
CA GLY A 21 6.86 -9.62 -28.03
C GLY A 21 6.67 -10.04 -26.57
N GLN A 22 7.08 -11.26 -26.20
CA GLN A 22 7.00 -11.74 -24.82
C GLN A 22 7.88 -10.92 -23.87
N ALA A 23 9.11 -10.57 -24.28
CA ALA A 23 10.01 -9.74 -23.49
C ALA A 23 9.42 -8.33 -23.24
N ILE A 24 8.81 -7.73 -24.26
CA ILE A 24 8.14 -6.41 -24.13
C ILE A 24 6.94 -6.49 -23.18
N VAL A 25 6.09 -7.51 -23.31
CA VAL A 25 4.93 -7.69 -22.43
C VAL A 25 5.36 -7.87 -20.98
N ILE A 26 6.36 -8.71 -20.72
CA ILE A 26 6.90 -8.94 -19.37
C ILE A 26 7.51 -7.65 -18.80
N ALA A 27 8.25 -6.89 -19.62
CA ALA A 27 8.83 -5.61 -19.20
C ALA A 27 7.76 -4.59 -18.81
N ILE A 28 6.68 -4.48 -19.58
CA ILE A 28 5.55 -3.58 -19.29
C ILE A 28 4.85 -4.00 -18.00
N ILE A 29 4.59 -5.30 -17.81
CA ILE A 29 3.94 -5.80 -16.58
C ILE A 29 4.80 -5.51 -15.35
N LEU A 30 6.11 -5.75 -15.43
CA LEU A 30 7.03 -5.46 -14.32
C LEU A 30 7.11 -3.96 -14.02
N PHE A 31 7.14 -3.12 -15.06
CA PHE A 31 7.11 -1.66 -14.92
C PHE A 31 5.85 -1.18 -14.19
N LEU A 32 4.68 -1.66 -14.61
CA LEU A 32 3.40 -1.30 -13.99
C LEU A 32 3.28 -1.83 -12.56
N ASN A 33 3.78 -3.05 -12.30
CA ASN A 33 3.76 -3.66 -10.97
C ASN A 33 4.60 -2.86 -9.96
N ASN A 34 5.81 -2.44 -10.36
CA ASN A 34 6.68 -1.60 -9.52
C ASN A 34 6.02 -0.25 -9.21
N LEU A 35 5.33 0.37 -10.18
CA LEU A 35 4.63 1.63 -9.99
C LEU A 35 3.45 1.50 -9.01
N LEU A 36 2.64 0.45 -9.16
CA LEU A 36 1.52 0.13 -8.27
C LEU A 36 1.97 -0.15 -6.84
N PHE A 37 3.08 -0.88 -6.67
CA PHE A 37 3.65 -1.18 -5.36
C PHE A 37 4.09 0.09 -4.62
N LEU A 38 4.72 1.03 -5.33
CA LEU A 38 5.15 2.31 -4.77
C LEU A 38 3.99 3.18 -4.27
N ILE A 39 2.89 3.24 -5.03
CA ILE A 39 1.69 4.01 -4.65
C ILE A 39 0.97 3.38 -3.45
N SER A 40 1.15 2.08 -3.22
CA SER A 40 0.49 1.30 -2.15
C SER A 40 1.22 1.32 -0.80
N MET A 41 2.27 2.14 -0.64
CA MET A 41 3.11 2.20 0.57
C MET A 41 2.33 2.47 1.88
N PRO A 42 1.37 3.42 1.94
CA PRO A 42 0.56 3.65 3.15
C PRO A 42 -0.28 2.44 3.57
N GLN A 43 -0.80 1.70 2.60
CA GLN A 43 -1.60 0.49 2.81
C GLN A 43 -0.73 -0.63 3.40
N ILE A 44 0.52 -0.77 2.94
CA ILE A 44 1.50 -1.71 3.49
C ILE A 44 1.81 -1.37 4.96
N PHE A 45 1.98 -0.09 5.28
CA PHE A 45 2.20 0.35 6.66
C PHE A 45 1.00 0.04 7.56
N ASN A 46 -0.22 0.31 7.08
CA ASN A 46 -1.45 -0.05 7.81
C ASN A 46 -1.57 -1.57 8.00
N PHE A 47 -1.15 -2.36 7.01
CA PHE A 47 -1.10 -3.83 7.12
C PHE A 47 -0.12 -4.27 8.20
N ILE A 48 1.13 -3.77 8.19
CA ILE A 48 2.15 -4.11 9.20
C ILE A 48 1.67 -3.79 10.61
N VAL A 49 1.07 -2.62 10.83
CA VAL A 49 0.52 -2.24 12.14
C VAL A 49 -0.65 -3.14 12.55
N SER A 50 -1.43 -3.63 11.58
CA SER A 50 -2.58 -4.51 11.80
C SER A 50 -2.23 -6.00 11.90
N ILE A 51 -1.00 -6.42 11.53
CA ILE A 51 -0.56 -7.83 11.52
C ILE A 51 -0.78 -8.55 12.88
N PRO A 52 -0.42 -7.96 14.05
CA PRO A 52 -0.59 -8.64 15.33
C PRO A 52 -2.06 -8.93 15.66
N GLN A 53 -2.98 -8.11 15.16
CA GLN A 53 -4.41 -8.34 15.26
C GLN A 53 -4.86 -9.45 14.30
N LEU A 54 -4.43 -9.40 13.05
CA LEU A 54 -4.76 -10.40 12.01
C LEU A 54 -4.29 -11.83 12.36
N ILE A 55 -3.14 -11.95 13.04
CA ILE A 55 -2.59 -13.25 13.48
C ILE A 55 -3.28 -13.74 14.78
N GLY A 56 -4.15 -12.93 15.39
CA GLY A 56 -4.91 -13.32 16.58
C GLY A 56 -4.12 -13.24 17.89
N ILE A 57 -2.97 -12.57 17.89
CA ILE A 57 -2.18 -12.32 19.12
C ILE A 57 -2.94 -11.35 20.05
N ILE A 58 -3.74 -10.46 19.47
CA ILE A 58 -4.52 -9.43 20.17
C ILE A 58 -5.99 -9.56 19.80
N HIS A 59 -6.88 -9.37 20.78
CA HIS A 59 -8.32 -9.45 20.62
C HIS A 59 -8.80 -8.56 19.45
N CYS A 60 -9.51 -9.17 18.49
CA CYS A 60 -10.06 -8.47 17.32
C CYS A 60 -11.56 -8.27 17.47
N PRO A 61 -12.05 -7.04 17.70
CA PRO A 61 -13.48 -6.76 17.61
C PRO A 61 -13.94 -6.80 16.15
N ILE A 62 -15.18 -7.25 15.95
CA ILE A 62 -15.82 -7.41 14.62
C ILE A 62 -15.95 -6.06 13.89
N HIS A 63 -16.00 -4.93 14.61
CA HIS A 63 -16.04 -3.58 14.04
C HIS A 63 -14.84 -2.72 14.51
N ARG A 64 -13.92 -2.42 13.59
CA ARG A 64 -12.67 -1.64 13.83
C ARG A 64 -12.85 -0.13 13.62
N ILE A 65 -14.00 0.42 13.98
CA ILE A 65 -14.32 1.85 13.82
C ILE A 65 -13.87 2.66 15.04
N PRO A 66 -13.34 3.88 14.84
CA PRO A 66 -13.07 4.82 15.93
C PRO A 66 -14.38 5.26 16.60
N LEU A 67 -14.31 5.54 17.90
CA LEU A 67 -15.48 5.90 18.69
C LEU A 67 -15.79 7.39 18.45
N ILE A 68 -17.04 7.72 18.11
CA ILE A 68 -17.45 9.11 17.96
C ILE A 68 -17.92 9.63 19.32
N ASN A 69 -17.22 10.62 19.86
CA ASN A 69 -17.70 11.33 21.04
C ASN A 69 -18.77 12.35 20.62
N LYS A 70 -20.04 12.05 20.91
CA LYS A 70 -21.20 12.89 20.55
C LYS A 70 -21.15 14.31 21.13
N LYS A 71 -20.33 14.57 22.16
CA LYS A 71 -20.19 15.90 22.77
C LYS A 71 -19.21 16.80 22.02
N THR A 72 -18.19 16.22 21.40
CA THR A 72 -17.11 16.95 20.72
C THR A 72 -17.08 16.74 19.21
N ASN A 73 -17.91 15.84 18.66
CA ASN A 73 -17.89 15.38 17.26
C ASN A 73 -16.49 14.94 16.79
N CYS A 74 -15.64 14.53 17.73
CA CYS A 74 -14.28 14.06 17.46
C CYS A 74 -14.22 12.54 17.54
N LEU A 75 -13.28 11.97 16.78
CA LEU A 75 -12.94 10.56 16.81
C LEU A 75 -12.00 10.30 17.99
N GLU A 76 -12.37 9.38 18.86
CA GLU A 76 -11.54 8.92 19.96
C GLU A 76 -10.83 7.61 19.59
N PRO A 77 -9.56 7.45 19.99
CA PRO A 77 -8.80 6.25 19.70
C PRO A 77 -9.40 5.05 20.48
N SER A 78 -9.70 3.97 19.75
CA SER A 78 -9.99 2.68 20.39
C SER A 78 -8.70 1.90 20.63
N ASN A 79 -8.75 0.86 21.48
CA ASN A 79 -7.59 -0.01 21.75
C ASN A 79 -7.16 -0.89 20.56
N ASN A 80 -7.74 -0.71 19.36
CA ASN A 80 -7.36 -1.48 18.18
C ASN A 80 -6.04 -0.96 17.58
N GLN A 81 -5.18 -1.87 17.12
CA GLN A 81 -3.91 -1.53 16.47
C GLN A 81 -4.12 -1.30 14.97
N THR A 82 -4.72 -0.16 14.63
CA THR A 82 -4.86 0.30 13.24
C THR A 82 -4.09 1.59 13.05
N LEU A 83 -3.69 1.89 11.81
CA LEU A 83 -3.01 3.16 11.49
C LEU A 83 -3.87 4.37 11.93
N ILE A 84 -5.19 4.25 11.81
CA ILE A 84 -6.17 5.26 12.25
C ILE A 84 -6.07 5.50 13.76
N ASN A 85 -6.11 4.44 14.58
CA ASN A 85 -6.00 4.60 16.03
C ASN A 85 -4.61 5.08 16.46
N TYR A 86 -3.55 4.65 15.78
CA TYR A 86 -2.21 5.16 16.02
C TYR A 86 -2.13 6.66 15.73
N TRP A 87 -2.71 7.10 14.62
CA TRP A 87 -2.78 8.52 14.24
C TRP A 87 -3.64 9.33 15.21
N LEU A 88 -4.80 8.81 15.63
CA LEU A 88 -5.65 9.40 16.67
C LEU A 88 -4.97 9.45 18.05
N ARG A 89 -4.05 8.53 18.35
CA ARG A 89 -3.27 8.54 19.60
C ARG A 89 -2.21 9.63 19.60
N ILE A 90 -1.64 9.93 18.43
CA ILE A 90 -0.72 11.07 18.23
C ILE A 90 -1.50 12.39 18.22
N ARG A 91 -2.69 12.40 17.64
CA ARG A 91 -3.56 13.57 17.48
C ARG A 91 -4.93 13.30 18.12
N SER A 92 -5.02 13.53 19.43
CA SER A 92 -6.16 13.17 20.29
C SER A 92 -7.50 13.83 19.96
N HIS A 93 -7.50 14.93 19.22
CA HIS A 93 -8.70 15.68 18.85
C HIS A 93 -8.78 15.87 17.34
N LEU A 94 -9.21 14.83 16.62
CA LEU A 94 -9.43 14.90 15.18
C LEU A 94 -10.89 14.62 14.85
N SER A 95 -11.49 15.46 14.01
CA SER A 95 -12.76 15.16 13.35
C SER A 95 -12.55 14.15 12.21
N GLU A 96 -13.62 13.46 11.81
CA GLU A 96 -13.58 12.51 10.71
C GLU A 96 -13.02 13.11 9.41
N LEU A 97 -13.45 14.34 9.09
CA LEU A 97 -12.98 15.06 7.91
C LEU A 97 -11.49 15.45 8.01
N GLN A 98 -11.04 15.85 9.20
CA GLN A 98 -9.63 16.17 9.43
C GLN A 98 -8.77 14.91 9.29
N LEU A 99 -9.16 13.80 9.93
CA LEU A 99 -8.46 12.52 9.81
C LEU A 99 -8.38 12.07 8.35
N PHE A 100 -9.49 12.14 7.60
CA PHE A 100 -9.52 11.80 6.18
C PHE A 100 -8.54 12.66 5.37
N ARG A 101 -8.53 13.98 5.61
CA ARG A 101 -7.62 14.91 4.92
C ARG A 101 -6.15 14.59 5.22
N GLU A 102 -5.80 14.33 6.48
CA GLU A 102 -4.42 13.99 6.86
C GLU A 102 -3.97 12.67 6.20
N LEU A 103 -4.83 11.65 6.18
CA LEU A 103 -4.53 10.37 5.52
C LEU A 103 -4.39 10.52 3.99
N MET A 104 -5.24 11.34 3.37
CA MET A 104 -5.12 11.66 1.94
C MET A 104 -3.84 12.42 1.62
N VAL A 105 -3.43 13.37 2.45
CA VAL A 105 -2.14 14.06 2.29
C VAL A 105 -0.99 13.08 2.40
N LEU A 106 -1.02 12.17 3.38
CA LEU A 106 0.00 11.13 3.54
C LEU A 106 0.05 10.20 2.32
N GLN A 107 -1.10 9.83 1.73
CA GLN A 107 -1.18 9.07 0.49
C GLN A 107 -0.59 9.83 -0.70
N CYS A 108 -0.90 11.13 -0.84
CA CYS A 108 -0.36 11.96 -1.91
C CYS A 108 1.16 12.16 -1.78
N VAL A 109 1.66 12.39 -0.56
CA VAL A 109 3.10 12.59 -0.30
C VAL A 109 3.89 11.31 -0.58
N THR A 110 3.43 10.18 -0.07
CA THR A 110 4.09 8.88 -0.33
C THR A 110 4.01 8.49 -1.80
N GLY A 111 2.89 8.75 -2.48
CA GLY A 111 2.76 8.56 -3.92
C GLY A 111 3.71 9.45 -4.74
N ALA A 112 3.84 10.72 -4.39
CA ALA A 112 4.75 11.66 -5.04
C ALA A 112 6.23 11.29 -4.80
N LEU A 113 6.58 10.90 -3.56
CA LEU A 113 7.93 10.40 -3.23
C LEU A 113 8.25 9.11 -3.98
N GLY A 114 7.29 8.20 -4.07
CA GLY A 114 7.41 7.00 -4.89
C GLY A 114 7.72 7.37 -6.34
N LEU A 115 6.89 8.21 -6.96
CA LEU A 115 7.10 8.65 -8.33
C LEU A 115 8.46 9.36 -8.53
N TYR A 116 8.91 10.14 -7.55
CA TYR A 116 10.22 10.79 -7.59
C TYR A 116 11.38 9.78 -7.55
N ILE A 117 11.33 8.80 -6.63
CA ILE A 117 12.34 7.73 -6.56
C ILE A 117 12.33 6.93 -7.87
N TYR A 118 11.15 6.64 -8.40
CA TYR A 118 10.98 5.94 -9.66
C TYR A 118 11.62 6.69 -10.82
N HIS A 119 11.35 7.99 -10.95
CA HIS A 119 11.92 8.83 -12.00
C HIS A 119 13.44 8.94 -11.88
N LYS A 120 13.96 8.96 -10.64
CA LYS A 120 15.40 8.95 -10.36
C LYS A 120 16.06 7.60 -10.70
N GLN A 121 15.33 6.50 -10.60
CA GLN A 121 15.83 5.17 -10.92
C GLN A 121 15.77 4.86 -12.43
N ALA A 122 14.95 5.61 -13.18
CA ALA A 122 14.83 5.54 -14.63
C ALA A 122 15.78 6.49 -15.38
N SER A 123 16.49 7.39 -14.68
CA SER A 123 17.53 8.28 -15.24
C SER A 123 18.92 7.75 -14.94
#